data_AF-A0A2T9Z0L4-F1
#
_entry.id   AF-A0A2T9Z0L4-F1
#
_cell.length_a   1.000
_cell.length_b   1.000
_cell.length_c   1.000
_cell.angle_alpha   90.00
_cell.angle_beta   90.00
_cell.angle_gamma   90.00
#
_symmetry.space_group_name_H-M   'P 1'
#
loop_
_entity.id
_entity.type
_entity.pdbx_description
1 polymer ?
#
loop_
_entity_poly.entity_id
_entity_poly.type
_entity_poly.pdbx_seq_one_letter_code
_entity_poly.pdbx_strand_id
1 'polypeptide(L)'
;MRIINNVYLKDMHKVTKVTMPIFMKQKSGVIINTSSSVGLYVNFGLANYSAAKSATIGFTRTLPHKSIKNGIRVNCIASNDGTQLTATVFPQEIVDLLKPEYVAPFVGFLCHNSCPDSGKIFQIGSCWAGQVCRQSAGGHIFVPDETYTPESIRDKCAQLLTSSGDFNKVVVGNIMRVLNVKLGETSNVEKKITARNQNATIDVEAARKHVFQPKNFAFTERDVMLYAFGISASHKDITIVYELSPKSHTFPTFPVLAKFFCGVNYGKFLPKFNSMMLLHGEEFVQIHSPIPTSGNFVCTSQVVDIADKGKASA
;
A
#
# COMPACT_ATOMS: atom_id res chain seq x y z
N MET A 1 23.03 -16.27 21.59
CA MET A 1 22.55 -15.62 20.34
C MET A 1 23.32 -16.06 19.09
N ARG A 2 24.66 -16.21 19.14
CA ARG A 2 25.52 -16.54 17.99
C ARG A 2 25.11 -17.78 17.18
N ILE A 3 24.83 -18.92 17.82
CA ILE A 3 24.49 -20.17 17.12
C ILE A 3 23.18 -20.03 16.34
N ILE A 4 22.12 -19.53 16.99
CA ILE A 4 20.80 -19.30 16.38
C ILE A 4 20.92 -18.42 15.14
N ASN A 5 21.61 -17.27 15.23
CA ASN A 5 21.76 -16.38 14.08
C ASN A 5 22.62 -17.00 12.97
N ASN A 6 23.66 -17.76 13.31
CA ASN A 6 24.47 -18.43 12.31
C ASN A 6 23.62 -19.44 11.51
N VAL A 7 22.87 -20.30 12.20
CA VAL A 7 22.07 -21.32 11.53
C VAL A 7 20.90 -20.70 10.74
N TYR A 8 20.07 -19.89 11.39
CA TYR A 8 18.81 -19.46 10.79
C TYR A 8 18.93 -18.27 9.83
N LEU A 9 19.98 -17.44 9.96
CA LEU A 9 20.17 -16.28 9.08
C LEU A 9 21.39 -16.42 8.18
N LYS A 10 22.55 -16.70 8.77
CA LYS A 10 23.80 -16.75 7.99
C LYS A 10 23.78 -17.92 7.01
N ASP A 11 23.32 -19.09 7.42
CA ASP A 11 23.31 -20.26 6.53
C ASP A 11 22.18 -20.17 5.50
N MET A 12 20.98 -19.70 5.87
CA MET A 12 19.93 -19.35 4.90
C MET A 12 20.43 -18.39 3.81
N HIS A 13 21.14 -17.33 4.21
CA HIS A 13 21.74 -16.38 3.28
C HIS A 13 22.79 -17.02 2.39
N LYS A 14 23.69 -17.85 2.94
CA LYS A 14 24.72 -18.55 2.15
C LYS A 14 24.10 -19.48 1.11
N VAL A 15 23.11 -20.29 1.49
CA VAL A 15 22.41 -21.20 0.56
C VAL A 15 21.82 -20.38 -0.58
N THR A 16 21.07 -19.32 -0.25
CA THR A 16 20.48 -18.42 -1.24
C THR A 16 21.54 -17.77 -2.15
N LYS A 17 22.67 -17.34 -1.58
CA LYS A 17 23.76 -16.70 -2.33
C LYS A 17 24.39 -17.64 -3.36
N VAL A 18 24.48 -18.93 -3.05
CA VAL A 18 25.05 -19.94 -3.95
C VAL A 18 24.03 -20.40 -4.99
N THR A 19 22.75 -20.53 -4.64
CA THR A 19 21.70 -20.98 -5.57
C THR A 19 21.23 -19.90 -6.53
N MET A 20 21.24 -18.62 -6.11
CA MET A 20 20.72 -17.52 -6.90
C MET A 20 21.38 -17.39 -8.29
N PRO A 21 22.73 -17.43 -8.45
CA PRO A 21 23.35 -17.38 -9.78
C PRO A 21 22.89 -18.51 -10.72
N ILE A 22 22.68 -19.72 -10.18
CA ILE A 22 22.18 -20.88 -10.93
C ILE A 22 20.75 -20.59 -11.41
N PHE A 23 19.89 -20.12 -10.51
CA PHE A 23 18.50 -19.79 -10.80
C PHE A 23 18.38 -18.65 -11.82
N MET A 24 19.26 -17.66 -11.73
CA MET A 24 19.33 -16.54 -12.68
C MET A 24 19.72 -17.01 -14.07
N LYS A 25 20.67 -17.95 -14.19
CA LYS A 25 21.11 -18.52 -15.48
C LYS A 25 20.00 -19.34 -16.14
N GLN A 26 19.26 -20.16 -15.37
CA GLN A 26 18.16 -20.97 -15.89
C GLN A 26 16.84 -20.19 -16.07
N LYS A 27 16.78 -18.93 -15.61
CA LYS A 27 15.57 -18.08 -15.61
C LYS A 27 14.35 -18.74 -14.95
N SER A 28 14.59 -19.51 -13.90
CA SER A 28 13.58 -20.25 -13.16
C SER A 28 14.11 -20.61 -11.77
N GLY A 29 13.24 -20.77 -10.79
CA GLY A 29 13.63 -21.27 -9.47
C GLY A 29 12.65 -20.85 -8.38
N VAL A 30 12.61 -21.65 -7.31
CA VAL A 30 11.78 -21.34 -6.14
C VAL A 30 12.62 -21.47 -4.88
N ILE A 31 12.53 -20.47 -4.02
CA ILE A 31 13.15 -20.47 -2.69
C ILE A 31 12.05 -20.35 -1.64
N ILE A 32 11.98 -21.32 -0.74
CA ILE A 32 11.06 -21.30 0.41
C ILE A 32 11.89 -21.11 1.67
N ASN A 33 11.71 -19.97 2.33
CA ASN A 33 12.31 -19.71 3.63
C ASN A 33 11.36 -20.14 4.75
N THR A 34 11.92 -20.59 5.87
CA THR A 34 11.12 -21.03 7.02
C THR A 34 11.28 -20.07 8.19
N SER A 35 10.24 -19.28 8.43
CA SER A 35 10.03 -18.51 9.67
C SER A 35 9.39 -19.41 10.75
N SER A 36 8.62 -18.84 11.66
CA SER A 36 7.84 -19.51 12.71
C SER A 36 6.79 -18.53 13.24
N SER A 37 5.74 -19.02 13.90
CA SER A 37 4.78 -18.17 14.61
C SER A 37 5.45 -17.24 15.62
N VAL A 38 6.54 -17.65 16.27
CA VAL A 38 7.29 -16.77 17.20
C VAL A 38 8.17 -15.72 16.50
N GLY A 39 8.30 -15.82 15.17
CA GLY A 39 8.87 -14.76 14.33
C GLY A 39 7.82 -13.75 13.85
N LEU A 40 6.53 -14.10 13.95
CA LEU A 40 5.38 -13.23 13.65
C LEU A 40 4.86 -12.52 14.90
N TYR A 41 4.77 -13.26 16.00
CA TYR A 41 4.25 -12.83 17.28
C TYR A 41 5.27 -13.13 18.38
N VAL A 42 5.15 -12.45 19.52
CA VAL A 42 6.10 -12.60 20.63
C VAL A 42 5.81 -13.87 21.42
N ASN A 43 6.87 -14.58 21.81
CA ASN A 43 6.80 -15.66 22.81
C ASN A 43 7.89 -15.45 23.85
N PHE A 44 7.56 -15.66 25.12
CA PHE A 44 8.45 -15.39 26.25
C PHE A 44 9.71 -16.27 26.20
N GLY A 45 10.87 -15.71 26.60
CA GLY A 45 12.13 -16.46 26.67
C GLY A 45 12.81 -16.77 25.33
N LEU A 46 12.20 -16.43 24.18
CA LEU A 46 12.71 -16.79 22.84
C LEU A 46 13.19 -15.58 22.01
N ALA A 47 13.66 -14.50 22.64
CA ALA A 47 14.05 -13.27 21.95
C ALA A 47 15.08 -13.47 20.82
N ASN A 48 16.08 -14.34 21.03
CA ASN A 48 17.10 -14.65 20.03
C ASN A 48 16.54 -15.42 18.81
N TYR A 49 15.66 -16.39 19.04
CA TYR A 49 15.02 -17.20 18.02
C TYR A 49 13.95 -16.40 17.27
N SER A 50 13.14 -15.63 17.99
CA SER A 50 12.18 -14.67 17.44
C SER A 50 12.87 -13.68 16.51
N ALA A 51 13.96 -13.03 16.95
CA ALA A 51 14.72 -12.10 16.11
C ALA A 51 15.23 -12.76 14.81
N ALA A 52 15.78 -13.97 14.90
CA ALA A 52 16.25 -14.70 13.73
C ALA A 52 15.10 -15.06 12.77
N LYS A 53 13.97 -15.54 13.28
CA LYS A 53 12.80 -15.91 12.48
C LYS A 53 12.05 -14.69 11.92
N SER A 54 12.06 -13.54 12.59
CA SER A 54 11.54 -12.29 12.03
C SER A 54 12.42 -11.75 10.92
N ALA A 55 13.75 -11.90 11.02
CA ALA A 55 14.67 -11.46 9.98
C ALA A 55 14.53 -12.27 8.67
N THR A 56 14.11 -13.54 8.72
CA THR A 56 13.83 -14.33 7.50
C THR A 56 12.66 -13.74 6.70
N ILE A 57 11.68 -13.13 7.37
CA ILE A 57 10.56 -12.42 6.73
C ILE A 57 11.07 -11.19 5.98
N GLY A 58 11.94 -10.40 6.60
CA GLY A 58 12.57 -9.23 5.96
C GLY A 58 13.39 -9.64 4.73
N PHE A 59 14.19 -10.71 4.86
CA PHE A 59 14.97 -11.27 3.76
C PHE A 59 14.10 -11.70 2.58
N THR A 60 13.01 -12.42 2.85
CA THR A 60 12.07 -12.92 1.84
C THR A 60 11.35 -11.79 1.09
N ARG A 61 10.99 -10.70 1.77
CA ARG A 61 10.30 -9.57 1.11
C ARG A 61 11.18 -8.82 0.12
N THR A 62 12.48 -8.74 0.38
CA THR A 62 13.41 -7.95 -0.45
C THR A 62 13.87 -8.69 -1.70
N LEU A 63 14.07 -10.02 -1.60
CA LEU A 63 14.68 -10.82 -2.66
C LEU A 63 13.89 -10.85 -3.99
N PRO A 64 12.54 -10.99 -3.99
CA PRO A 64 11.71 -10.99 -5.20
C PRO A 64 11.87 -9.77 -6.08
N HIS A 65 12.14 -8.59 -5.52
CA HIS A 65 12.14 -7.33 -6.27
C HIS A 65 13.11 -7.35 -7.46
N LYS A 66 14.21 -8.12 -7.34
CA LYS A 66 15.18 -8.33 -8.42
C LYS A 66 14.99 -9.69 -9.10
N SER A 67 14.67 -10.74 -8.34
CA SER A 67 14.68 -12.12 -8.84
C SER A 67 13.44 -12.49 -9.67
N ILE A 68 12.29 -11.85 -9.43
CA ILE A 68 11.03 -12.21 -10.10
C ILE A 68 11.07 -11.95 -11.61
N LYS A 69 11.81 -10.91 -12.04
CA LYS A 69 12.04 -10.60 -13.46
C LYS A 69 12.80 -11.71 -14.20
N ASN A 70 13.49 -12.58 -13.45
CA ASN A 70 14.22 -13.73 -13.95
C ASN A 70 13.46 -15.04 -13.71
N GLY A 71 12.15 -15.00 -13.43
CA GLY A 71 11.35 -16.20 -13.20
C GLY A 71 11.59 -16.88 -11.84
N ILE A 72 12.25 -16.20 -10.90
CA ILE A 72 12.61 -16.77 -9.60
C ILE A 72 11.66 -16.25 -8.53
N ARG A 73 10.95 -17.18 -7.89
CA ARG A 73 9.96 -16.90 -6.83
C ARG A 73 10.56 -17.20 -5.46
N VAL A 74 10.27 -16.34 -4.50
CA VAL A 74 10.78 -16.47 -3.13
C VAL A 74 9.65 -16.25 -2.15
N ASN A 75 9.27 -17.25 -1.37
CA ASN A 75 8.22 -17.13 -0.36
C ASN A 75 8.71 -17.59 1.01
N CYS A 76 7.96 -17.26 2.05
CA CYS A 76 8.26 -17.65 3.42
C CYS A 76 7.06 -18.34 4.06
N ILE A 77 7.31 -19.41 4.79
CA ILE A 77 6.31 -20.10 5.60
C ILE A 77 6.62 -19.91 7.10
N ALA A 78 5.59 -19.68 7.89
CA ALA A 78 5.63 -19.74 9.34
C ALA A 78 4.74 -20.92 9.75
N SER A 79 5.36 -22.08 9.96
CA SER A 79 4.62 -23.30 10.25
C SER A 79 4.41 -23.54 11.76
N ASN A 80 3.34 -24.26 12.06
CA ASN A 80 3.00 -24.79 13.38
C ASN A 80 2.88 -26.31 13.28
N ASP A 81 4.00 -26.99 13.50
CA ASP A 81 4.11 -28.45 13.37
C ASP A 81 4.60 -29.07 14.68
N GLY A 82 4.01 -30.21 15.02
CA GLY A 82 4.45 -31.13 16.05
C GLY A 82 5.75 -31.81 15.63
N THR A 83 6.85 -31.35 16.20
CA THR A 83 8.19 -31.91 15.99
C THR A 83 8.90 -32.09 17.32
N GLN A 84 10.09 -32.69 17.31
CA GLN A 84 10.96 -32.74 18.50
C GLN A 84 11.19 -31.35 19.10
N LEU A 85 11.20 -30.29 18.28
CA LEU A 85 11.40 -28.92 18.75
C LEU A 85 10.21 -28.38 19.56
N THR A 86 8.99 -28.86 19.30
CA THR A 86 7.76 -28.40 19.94
C THR A 86 7.26 -29.35 21.03
N ALA A 87 7.83 -30.55 21.15
CA ALA A 87 7.49 -31.52 22.19
C ALA A 87 7.84 -31.06 23.62
N THR A 88 8.71 -30.05 23.75
CA THR A 88 9.00 -29.40 25.03
C THR A 88 7.99 -28.33 25.42
N VAL A 89 7.11 -27.93 24.49
CA VAL A 89 6.14 -26.85 24.66
C VAL A 89 4.70 -27.38 24.69
N PHE A 90 4.40 -28.40 23.89
CA PHE A 90 3.07 -28.98 23.80
C PHE A 90 3.00 -30.38 24.42
N PRO A 91 1.85 -30.77 25.00
CA PRO A 91 1.59 -32.17 25.36
C PRO A 91 1.76 -33.08 24.14
N GLN A 92 2.22 -34.31 24.36
CA GLN A 92 2.50 -35.26 23.28
C GLN A 92 1.29 -35.50 22.36
N GLU A 93 0.09 -35.57 22.94
CA GLU A 93 -1.16 -35.73 22.17
C GLU A 93 -1.36 -34.62 21.13
N ILE A 94 -0.99 -33.37 21.47
CA ILE A 94 -1.08 -32.24 20.54
C ILE A 94 0.04 -32.30 19.50
N VAL A 95 1.26 -32.71 19.88
CA VAL A 95 2.37 -32.92 18.94
C VAL A 95 1.99 -33.94 17.88
N ASP A 96 1.35 -35.05 18.27
CA ASP A 96 0.96 -36.13 17.37
C ASP A 96 -0.18 -35.73 16.41
N LEU A 97 -0.99 -34.74 16.80
CA LEU A 97 -2.04 -34.16 15.96
C LEU A 97 -1.49 -33.15 14.94
N LEU A 98 -0.43 -32.42 15.28
CA LEU A 98 0.15 -31.36 14.43
C LEU A 98 1.17 -31.92 13.42
N LYS A 99 0.73 -32.88 12.61
CA LYS A 99 1.59 -33.61 11.68
C LYS A 99 2.25 -32.71 10.61
N PRO A 100 3.59 -32.75 10.43
CA PRO A 100 4.29 -32.00 9.36
C PRO A 100 3.78 -32.31 7.95
N GLU A 101 3.16 -33.48 7.75
CA GLU A 101 2.52 -33.91 6.52
C GLU A 101 1.38 -32.95 6.10
N TYR A 102 0.81 -32.18 7.02
CA TYR A 102 -0.20 -31.17 6.69
C TYR A 102 0.39 -29.88 6.09
N VAL A 103 1.69 -29.64 6.27
CA VAL A 103 2.41 -28.50 5.70
C VAL A 103 3.02 -28.82 4.35
N ALA A 104 3.45 -30.06 4.14
CA ALA A 104 4.16 -30.49 2.93
C ALA A 104 3.39 -30.20 1.61
N PRO A 105 2.07 -30.46 1.48
CA PRO A 105 1.33 -30.15 0.26
C PRO A 105 1.36 -28.65 -0.09
N PHE A 106 1.27 -27.78 0.92
CA PHE A 106 1.31 -26.34 0.70
C PHE A 106 2.69 -25.87 0.23
N VAL A 107 3.77 -26.42 0.81
CA VAL A 107 5.13 -26.18 0.31
C VAL A 107 5.30 -26.68 -1.13
N GLY A 108 4.77 -27.87 -1.43
CA GLY A 108 4.73 -28.41 -2.79
C GLY A 108 4.04 -27.48 -3.78
N PHE A 109 2.88 -26.94 -3.42
CA PHE A 109 2.17 -25.94 -4.23
C PHE A 109 2.99 -24.67 -4.44
N LEU A 110 3.61 -24.11 -3.39
CA LEU A 110 4.45 -22.92 -3.54
C LEU A 110 5.64 -23.17 -4.48
N CYS A 111 6.18 -24.39 -4.51
CA CYS A 111 7.24 -24.82 -5.42
C CYS A 111 6.76 -25.11 -6.85
N HIS A 112 5.47 -25.34 -7.07
CA HIS A 112 4.91 -25.68 -8.37
C HIS A 112 4.82 -24.47 -9.31
N ASN A 113 4.97 -24.69 -10.63
CA ASN A 113 4.96 -23.63 -11.64
C ASN A 113 3.61 -22.88 -11.74
N SER A 114 2.52 -23.49 -11.29
CA SER A 114 1.19 -22.85 -11.27
C SER A 114 1.03 -21.82 -10.16
N CYS A 115 1.94 -21.75 -9.19
CA CYS A 115 1.90 -20.74 -8.14
C CYS A 115 2.56 -19.44 -8.64
N PRO A 116 1.82 -18.33 -8.80
CA PRO A 116 2.40 -17.07 -9.25
C PRO A 116 3.09 -16.29 -8.12
N ASP A 117 2.88 -16.70 -6.87
CA ASP A 117 3.24 -15.90 -5.71
C ASP A 117 4.75 -15.82 -5.49
N SER A 118 5.19 -14.62 -5.12
CA SER A 118 6.54 -14.33 -4.67
C SER A 118 6.51 -13.14 -3.71
N GLY A 119 7.38 -13.15 -2.70
CA GLY A 119 7.46 -12.17 -1.61
C GLY A 119 6.37 -12.31 -0.56
N LYS A 120 5.61 -13.41 -0.60
CA LYS A 120 4.51 -13.66 0.33
C LYS A 120 5.01 -14.42 1.56
N ILE A 121 4.30 -14.18 2.66
CA ILE A 121 4.50 -14.87 3.94
C ILE A 121 3.19 -15.60 4.22
N PHE A 122 3.25 -16.89 4.48
CA PHE A 122 2.10 -17.71 4.84
C PHE A 122 2.30 -18.29 6.23
N GLN A 123 1.29 -18.16 7.08
CA GLN A 123 1.19 -18.96 8.30
C GLN A 123 0.44 -20.24 7.96
N ILE A 124 0.98 -21.38 8.34
CA ILE A 124 0.46 -22.69 7.95
C ILE A 124 0.53 -23.68 9.11
N GLY A 125 -0.42 -24.61 9.18
CA GLY A 125 -0.45 -25.66 10.21
C GLY A 125 -1.87 -26.21 10.37
N SER A 126 -2.00 -27.44 10.84
CA SER A 126 -3.31 -28.10 11.08
C SER A 126 -4.27 -28.06 9.87
N CYS A 127 -3.75 -28.30 8.66
CA CYS A 127 -4.50 -28.19 7.40
C CYS A 127 -5.09 -26.79 7.10
N TRP A 128 -4.62 -25.75 7.79
CA TRP A 128 -4.98 -24.36 7.55
C TRP A 128 -3.77 -23.59 6.99
N ALA A 129 -4.06 -22.61 6.13
CA ALA A 129 -3.08 -21.67 5.60
C ALA A 129 -3.68 -20.28 5.47
N GLY A 130 -2.93 -19.25 5.87
CA GLY A 130 -3.32 -17.85 5.74
C GLY A 130 -2.14 -16.96 5.36
N GLN A 131 -2.35 -16.01 4.44
CA GLN A 131 -1.32 -15.03 4.10
C GLN A 131 -1.18 -14.00 5.23
N VAL A 132 0.06 -13.79 5.69
CA VAL A 132 0.39 -12.74 6.66
C VAL A 132 0.72 -11.44 5.91
N CYS A 133 -0.07 -10.40 6.17
CA CYS A 133 0.14 -9.06 5.62
C CYS A 133 0.43 -8.03 6.73
N ARG A 134 1.12 -6.95 6.36
CA ARG A 134 1.29 -5.79 7.25
C ARG A 134 0.16 -4.81 6.99
N GLN A 135 -0.41 -4.31 8.07
CA GLN A 135 -1.35 -3.19 8.05
C GLN A 135 -0.72 -2.02 8.79
N SER A 136 -1.15 -0.80 8.46
CA SER A 136 -0.78 0.41 9.21
C SER A 136 -2.03 1.07 9.76
N ALA A 137 -1.90 1.76 10.89
CA ALA A 137 -2.93 2.67 11.37
C ALA A 137 -2.97 3.90 10.45
N GLY A 138 -4.15 4.51 10.29
CA GLY A 138 -4.32 5.69 9.43
C GLY A 138 -3.44 6.88 9.85
N GLY A 139 -3.15 6.94 11.15
CA GLY A 139 -2.24 7.91 11.75
C GLY A 139 -2.85 9.31 11.84
N HIS A 140 -2.01 10.25 12.25
CA HIS A 140 -2.33 11.67 12.32
C HIS A 140 -1.15 12.47 11.76
N ILE A 141 -1.44 13.55 11.05
CA ILE A 141 -0.41 14.46 10.54
C ILE A 141 -0.24 15.55 11.58
N PHE A 142 0.95 15.61 12.17
CA PHE A 142 1.33 16.71 13.04
C PHE A 142 2.00 17.80 12.21
N VAL A 143 1.60 19.04 12.48
CA VAL A 143 2.24 20.24 11.96
C VAL A 143 3.56 20.46 12.71
N PRO A 144 4.72 20.57 12.06
CA PRO A 144 6.03 20.75 12.70
C PRO A 144 6.29 22.20 13.19
N ASP A 145 5.38 22.75 13.99
CA ASP A 145 5.50 24.08 14.62
C ASP A 145 5.60 23.98 16.16
N GLU A 146 5.43 25.10 16.86
CA GLU A 146 5.48 25.16 18.33
C GLU A 146 4.36 24.34 19.01
N THR A 147 3.31 23.96 18.27
CA THR A 147 2.23 23.10 18.77
C THR A 147 2.59 21.61 18.75
N TYR A 148 3.68 21.22 18.08
CA TYR A 148 4.18 19.84 18.06
C TYR A 148 4.89 19.47 19.36
N THR A 149 4.09 19.27 20.40
CA THR A 149 4.54 18.88 21.73
C THR A 149 4.19 17.42 22.04
N PRO A 150 4.84 16.79 23.04
CA PRO A 150 4.44 15.48 23.53
C PRO A 150 2.95 15.41 23.93
N GLU A 151 2.39 16.50 24.46
CA GLU A 151 0.97 16.61 24.82
C GLU A 151 0.07 16.55 23.58
N SER A 152 0.43 17.24 22.50
CA SER A 152 -0.31 17.16 21.23
C SER A 152 -0.36 15.74 20.67
N ILE A 153 0.72 14.96 20.83
CA ILE A 153 0.81 13.55 20.42
C ILE A 153 -0.08 12.69 21.30
N ARG A 154 -0.01 12.88 22.63
CA ARG A 154 -0.87 12.19 23.60
C ARG A 154 -2.34 12.39 23.28
N ASP A 155 -2.74 13.63 22.99
CA ASP A 155 -4.14 13.99 22.73
C ASP A 155 -4.67 13.39 21.42
N LYS A 156 -3.78 12.97 20.51
CA LYS A 156 -4.12 12.25 19.27
C LYS A 156 -3.79 10.75 19.32
N CYS A 157 -3.35 10.22 20.45
CA CYS A 157 -2.87 8.83 20.57
C CYS A 157 -3.89 7.79 20.07
N ALA A 158 -5.19 7.99 20.36
CA ALA A 158 -6.25 7.10 19.87
C ALA A 158 -6.29 7.00 18.33
N GLN A 159 -6.03 8.10 17.62
CA GLN A 159 -5.99 8.12 16.15
C GLN A 159 -4.74 7.40 15.59
N LEU A 160 -3.62 7.44 16.34
CA LEU A 160 -2.39 6.74 15.97
C LEU A 160 -2.51 5.21 16.06
N LEU A 161 -3.45 4.72 16.87
CA LEU A 161 -3.65 3.30 17.14
C LEU A 161 -4.83 2.69 16.36
N THR A 162 -5.62 3.50 15.64
CA THR A 162 -6.78 3.02 14.89
C THR A 162 -6.34 2.40 13.57
N SER A 163 -6.57 1.10 13.39
CA SER A 163 -6.18 0.36 12.19
C SER A 163 -6.91 0.87 10.95
N SER A 164 -6.18 1.14 9.87
CA SER A 164 -6.83 1.38 8.58
C SER A 164 -5.90 1.07 7.41
N GLY A 165 -6.21 -0.01 6.69
CA GLY A 165 -5.76 -0.22 5.32
C GLY A 165 -4.33 -0.72 5.11
N ASP A 166 -3.95 -0.74 3.83
CA ASP A 166 -2.65 -1.22 3.34
C ASP A 166 -1.51 -0.30 3.79
N PHE A 167 -0.50 -0.90 4.46
CA PHE A 167 0.67 -0.20 4.99
C PHE A 167 1.34 0.74 3.98
N ASN A 168 1.53 0.30 2.73
CA ASN A 168 2.24 1.12 1.73
C ASN A 168 1.43 2.35 1.31
N LYS A 169 0.10 2.20 1.18
CA LYS A 169 -0.78 3.30 0.79
C LYS A 169 -0.85 4.37 1.87
N VAL A 170 -0.92 3.95 3.14
CA VAL A 170 -1.03 4.86 4.27
C VAL A 170 0.26 5.63 4.51
N VAL A 171 1.41 4.93 4.60
CA VAL A 171 2.69 5.56 4.95
C VAL A 171 3.17 6.50 3.84
N VAL A 172 3.15 6.07 2.58
CA VAL A 172 3.58 6.92 1.46
C VAL A 172 2.65 8.11 1.28
N GLY A 173 1.33 7.90 1.42
CA GLY A 173 0.34 8.97 1.37
C GLY A 173 0.57 10.02 2.46
N ASN A 174 0.83 9.59 3.69
CA ASN A 174 1.07 10.50 4.82
C ASN A 174 2.41 11.24 4.70
N ILE A 175 3.49 10.61 4.22
CA ILE A 175 4.77 11.30 3.96
C ILE A 175 4.58 12.42 2.93
N MET A 176 3.88 12.15 1.83
CA MET A 176 3.61 13.17 0.82
C MET A 176 2.76 14.32 1.36
N ARG A 177 1.79 14.03 2.24
CA ARG A 177 0.99 15.07 2.91
C ARG A 177 1.83 15.92 3.87
N VAL A 178 2.70 15.33 4.69
CA VAL A 178 3.62 16.06 5.58
C VAL A 178 4.59 16.93 4.77
N LEU A 179 5.12 16.42 3.65
CA LEU A 179 5.96 17.21 2.75
C LEU A 179 5.19 18.39 2.17
N ASN A 180 3.92 18.21 1.80
CA ASN A 180 3.07 19.30 1.34
C ASN A 180 2.78 20.33 2.44
N VAL A 181 2.61 19.90 3.70
CA VAL A 181 2.48 20.79 4.87
C VAL A 181 3.76 21.59 5.09
N LYS A 182 4.94 20.94 5.10
CA LYS A 182 6.23 21.64 5.22
C LYS A 182 6.54 22.58 4.06
N LEU A 183 6.16 22.22 2.83
CA LEU A 183 6.29 23.10 1.67
C LEU A 183 5.33 24.31 1.77
N GLY A 184 4.19 24.15 2.45
CA GLY A 184 3.29 25.25 2.79
C GLY A 184 3.72 26.07 4.01
N GLU A 185 4.49 25.48 4.95
CA GLU A 185 4.97 26.09 6.20
C GLU A 185 6.40 26.62 6.17
N THR A 186 7.10 26.55 5.03
CA THR A 186 8.26 27.42 4.77
C THR A 186 7.88 28.91 4.64
N SER A 187 6.86 29.36 5.38
CA SER A 187 6.41 30.74 5.54
C SER A 187 7.32 31.58 6.45
N ASN A 188 8.22 30.96 7.23
CA ASN A 188 9.27 31.72 7.92
C ASN A 188 10.56 31.91 7.09
N VAL A 189 10.65 31.29 5.91
CA VAL A 189 11.59 31.72 4.84
C VAL A 189 10.93 32.75 3.92
N GLU A 190 9.59 32.92 3.95
CA GLU A 190 8.87 33.88 3.11
C GLU A 190 9.25 35.34 3.36
N LYS A 191 9.73 35.73 4.55
CA LYS A 191 10.27 37.09 4.75
C LYS A 191 11.57 37.37 3.99
N LYS A 192 12.28 36.32 3.53
CA LYS A 192 13.44 36.46 2.62
C LYS A 192 13.11 36.13 1.16
N ILE A 193 11.95 35.56 0.84
CA ILE A 193 11.51 35.24 -0.53
C ILE A 193 10.51 36.27 -1.09
N THR A 194 9.87 37.08 -0.25
CA THR A 194 9.04 38.22 -0.71
C THR A 194 9.85 39.43 -1.19
N ALA A 195 11.19 39.32 -1.22
CA ALA A 195 12.04 40.18 -2.04
C ALA A 195 12.53 39.39 -3.27
N ARG A 196 11.86 39.58 -4.42
CA ARG A 196 12.10 39.01 -5.78
C ARG A 196 11.58 37.58 -5.97
N ASN A 197 10.57 37.30 -6.79
CA ASN A 197 10.33 37.76 -8.17
C ASN A 197 8.83 37.96 -8.43
N GLN A 198 8.40 39.20 -8.66
CA GLN A 198 7.09 39.52 -9.26
C GLN A 198 7.04 39.24 -10.78
N ASN A 199 8.05 38.56 -11.34
CA ASN A 199 8.21 38.33 -12.78
C ASN A 199 8.36 36.83 -13.14
N ALA A 200 7.63 35.93 -12.46
CA ALA A 200 7.52 34.55 -12.93
C ALA A 200 6.45 34.50 -14.03
N THR A 201 6.88 34.50 -15.29
CA THR A 201 6.00 34.33 -16.44
C THR A 201 5.49 32.89 -16.52
N ILE A 202 4.17 32.72 -16.53
CA ILE A 202 3.53 31.43 -16.80
C ILE A 202 3.67 31.15 -18.30
N ASP A 203 4.30 30.04 -18.66
CA ASP A 203 4.32 29.57 -20.05
C ASP A 203 2.98 28.88 -20.37
N VAL A 204 1.99 29.70 -20.69
CA VAL A 204 0.62 29.28 -21.02
C VAL A 204 0.61 28.40 -22.27
N GLU A 205 1.50 28.66 -23.23
CA GLU A 205 1.54 27.92 -24.49
C GLU A 205 2.08 26.50 -24.28
N ALA A 206 3.15 26.35 -23.50
CA ALA A 206 3.66 25.04 -23.12
C ALA A 206 2.67 24.24 -22.26
N ALA A 207 1.94 24.91 -21.37
CA ALA A 207 0.92 24.28 -20.53
C ALA A 207 -0.26 23.73 -21.34
N ARG A 208 -0.76 24.52 -22.31
CA ARG A 208 -1.86 24.11 -23.21
C ARG A 208 -1.44 23.00 -24.17
N LYS A 209 -0.18 23.01 -24.65
CA LYS A 209 0.36 21.98 -25.55
C LYS A 209 0.75 20.68 -24.83
N HIS A 210 0.75 20.65 -23.50
CA HIS A 210 1.19 19.47 -22.76
C HIS A 210 0.14 18.36 -22.73
N VAL A 211 0.53 17.17 -23.20
CA VAL A 211 -0.29 15.97 -23.12
C VAL A 211 0.12 15.15 -21.91
N PHE A 212 -0.79 14.98 -20.96
CA PHE A 212 -0.57 14.13 -19.80
C PHE A 212 -0.75 12.66 -20.18
N GLN A 213 0.06 11.80 -19.57
CA GLN A 213 -0.04 10.35 -19.79
C GLN A 213 -1.37 9.82 -19.25
N PRO A 214 -2.10 8.99 -20.02
CA PRO A 214 -3.35 8.39 -19.57
C PRO A 214 -3.14 7.57 -18.29
N LYS A 215 -4.16 7.57 -17.43
CA LYS A 215 -4.18 6.75 -16.20
C LYS A 215 -5.44 5.89 -16.17
N ASN A 216 -5.31 4.70 -15.62
CA ASN A 216 -6.42 3.79 -15.49
C ASN A 216 -7.07 3.93 -14.10
N PHE A 217 -8.39 3.99 -14.08
CA PHE A 217 -9.22 3.94 -12.88
C PHE A 217 -10.13 2.71 -12.94
N ALA A 218 -9.76 1.68 -12.19
CA ALA A 218 -10.54 0.46 -12.05
C ALA A 218 -11.57 0.62 -10.94
N PHE A 219 -12.82 0.21 -11.20
CA PHE A 219 -13.88 0.24 -10.20
C PHE A 219 -14.83 -0.95 -10.35
N THR A 220 -15.50 -1.27 -9.26
CA THR A 220 -16.46 -2.37 -9.11
C THR A 220 -17.79 -1.86 -8.58
N GLU A 221 -18.79 -2.74 -8.54
CA GLU A 221 -20.11 -2.46 -7.98
C GLU A 221 -20.00 -1.98 -6.52
N ARG A 222 -19.02 -2.50 -5.78
CA ARG A 222 -18.71 -2.07 -4.42
C ARG A 222 -18.35 -0.58 -4.35
N ASP A 223 -17.56 -0.09 -5.29
CA ASP A 223 -17.11 1.30 -5.31
C ASP A 223 -18.28 2.24 -5.62
N VAL A 224 -19.17 1.83 -6.54
CA VAL A 224 -20.41 2.54 -6.87
C VAL A 224 -21.33 2.64 -5.65
N MET A 225 -21.54 1.52 -4.93
CA MET A 225 -22.35 1.50 -3.71
C MET A 225 -21.74 2.34 -2.58
N LEU A 226 -20.41 2.28 -2.38
CA LEU A 226 -19.73 3.10 -1.37
C LEU A 226 -19.83 4.58 -1.69
N TYR A 227 -19.73 4.96 -2.96
CA TYR A 227 -19.98 6.33 -3.39
C TYR A 227 -21.42 6.75 -3.10
N ALA A 228 -22.40 5.90 -3.42
CA ALA A 228 -23.81 6.13 -3.14
C ALA A 228 -24.06 6.43 -1.66
N PHE A 229 -23.53 5.58 -0.76
CA PHE A 229 -23.61 5.83 0.68
C PHE A 229 -22.91 7.14 1.09
N GLY A 230 -21.77 7.45 0.48
CA GLY A 230 -21.03 8.69 0.72
C GLY A 230 -21.82 9.96 0.38
N ILE A 231 -22.71 9.89 -0.60
CA ILE A 231 -23.63 10.99 -0.97
C ILE A 231 -25.03 10.82 -0.36
N SER A 232 -25.13 10.06 0.74
CA SER A 232 -26.34 9.88 1.55
C SER A 232 -27.46 9.02 0.92
N ALA A 233 -27.14 8.15 -0.04
CA ALA A 233 -28.07 7.08 -0.44
C ALA A 233 -28.30 6.11 0.73
N SER A 234 -29.49 5.54 0.80
CA SER A 234 -29.93 4.69 1.90
C SER A 234 -30.25 3.27 1.42
N HIS A 235 -30.54 2.37 2.37
CA HIS A 235 -31.02 1.01 2.07
C HIS A 235 -32.32 0.98 1.23
N LYS A 236 -33.05 2.10 1.13
CA LYS A 236 -34.25 2.22 0.30
C LYS A 236 -33.93 2.40 -1.19
N ASP A 237 -32.72 2.85 -1.52
CA ASP A 237 -32.28 3.17 -2.89
C ASP A 237 -31.70 1.94 -3.60
N ILE A 238 -32.48 0.85 -3.62
CA ILE A 238 -32.02 -0.51 -3.96
C ILE A 238 -31.40 -0.62 -5.35
N THR A 239 -31.72 0.29 -6.28
CA THR A 239 -31.12 0.32 -7.62
C THR A 239 -29.68 0.80 -7.64
N ILE A 240 -29.13 1.29 -6.53
CA ILE A 240 -27.76 1.81 -6.47
C ILE A 240 -26.99 1.25 -5.27
N VAL A 241 -27.70 0.86 -4.19
CA VAL A 241 -27.07 0.28 -3.00
C VAL A 241 -27.12 -1.26 -2.95
N TYR A 242 -27.66 -1.90 -3.99
CA TYR A 242 -27.73 -3.36 -4.08
C TYR A 242 -27.38 -3.85 -5.49
N GLU A 243 -26.28 -4.58 -5.57
CA GLU A 243 -25.65 -5.04 -6.80
C GLU A 243 -26.49 -6.05 -7.58
N LEU A 244 -27.33 -6.85 -6.91
CA LEU A 244 -28.23 -7.83 -7.57
C LEU A 244 -29.55 -7.22 -8.03
N SER A 245 -29.72 -5.90 -7.90
CA SER A 245 -30.89 -5.21 -8.43
C SER A 245 -30.92 -5.31 -9.96
N PRO A 246 -32.04 -5.74 -10.57
CA PRO A 246 -32.15 -5.87 -12.03
C PRO A 246 -32.09 -4.51 -12.76
N LYS A 247 -32.18 -3.39 -12.04
CA LYS A 247 -32.03 -2.02 -12.56
C LYS A 247 -30.84 -1.29 -11.94
N SER A 248 -29.79 -2.05 -11.58
CA SER A 248 -28.58 -1.48 -11.00
C SER A 248 -27.94 -0.45 -11.93
N HIS A 249 -27.63 0.73 -11.41
CA HIS A 249 -27.00 1.80 -12.19
C HIS A 249 -26.10 2.69 -11.31
N THR A 250 -25.21 3.42 -11.97
CA THR A 250 -24.23 4.31 -11.32
C THR A 250 -24.74 5.74 -11.27
N PHE A 251 -24.36 6.50 -10.24
CA PHE A 251 -24.66 7.92 -10.17
C PHE A 251 -24.00 8.69 -11.32
N PRO A 252 -24.71 9.64 -11.95
CA PRO A 252 -24.15 10.55 -12.96
C PRO A 252 -22.85 11.25 -12.52
N THR A 253 -22.72 11.53 -11.22
CA THR A 253 -21.58 12.22 -10.61
C THR A 253 -20.44 11.29 -10.19
N PHE A 254 -20.61 9.96 -10.26
CA PHE A 254 -19.57 8.99 -9.90
C PHE A 254 -18.23 9.22 -10.63
N PRO A 255 -18.19 9.57 -11.93
CA PRO A 255 -16.93 9.78 -12.64
C PRO A 255 -16.07 10.91 -12.08
N VAL A 256 -16.64 11.83 -11.29
CA VAL A 256 -15.86 12.87 -10.57
C VAL A 256 -14.81 12.23 -9.66
N LEU A 257 -15.06 11.04 -9.11
CA LEU A 257 -14.06 10.31 -8.31
C LEU A 257 -12.80 10.02 -9.11
N ALA A 258 -12.91 9.71 -10.41
CA ALA A 258 -11.77 9.39 -11.25
C ALA A 258 -10.78 10.56 -11.31
N LYS A 259 -11.26 11.82 -11.24
CA LYS A 259 -10.42 13.02 -11.16
C LYS A 259 -9.48 12.99 -9.95
N PHE A 260 -9.94 12.54 -8.79
CA PHE A 260 -9.14 12.52 -7.56
C PHE A 260 -8.05 11.45 -7.58
N PHE A 261 -8.31 10.30 -8.21
CA PHE A 261 -7.36 9.19 -8.28
C PHE A 261 -6.45 9.24 -9.52
N CYS A 262 -6.92 9.86 -10.60
CA CYS A 262 -6.17 10.04 -11.83
C CYS A 262 -5.69 11.48 -12.06
N GLY A 263 -5.80 12.35 -11.06
CA GLY A 263 -5.34 13.74 -11.14
C GLY A 263 -3.89 13.88 -11.58
N VAL A 264 -3.58 15.00 -12.22
CA VAL A 264 -2.25 15.31 -12.75
C VAL A 264 -1.59 16.44 -11.95
N ASN A 265 -0.25 16.45 -11.93
CA ASN A 265 0.51 17.48 -11.23
C ASN A 265 0.76 18.67 -12.17
N TYR A 266 0.10 19.78 -11.91
CA TYR A 266 0.23 21.02 -12.70
C TYR A 266 1.44 21.88 -12.30
N GLY A 267 2.19 21.50 -11.27
CA GLY A 267 3.29 22.30 -10.70
C GLY A 267 4.47 22.53 -11.64
N LYS A 268 4.53 21.86 -12.79
CA LYS A 268 5.52 22.14 -13.85
C LYS A 268 5.23 23.45 -14.60
N PHE A 269 3.96 23.86 -14.65
CA PHE A 269 3.50 25.00 -15.45
C PHE A 269 3.07 26.19 -14.58
N LEU A 270 2.76 25.94 -13.31
CA LEU A 270 2.39 26.97 -12.36
C LEU A 270 3.64 27.53 -11.68
N PRO A 271 3.66 28.84 -11.35
CA PRO A 271 4.66 29.39 -10.44
C PRO A 271 4.62 28.62 -9.11
N LYS A 272 5.68 28.65 -8.32
CA LYS A 272 5.64 28.04 -6.98
C LYS A 272 4.46 28.66 -6.20
N PHE A 273 3.45 27.85 -5.92
CA PHE A 273 2.25 28.24 -5.18
C PHE A 273 2.09 27.33 -3.96
N ASN A 274 1.44 27.84 -2.92
CA ASN A 274 1.10 27.03 -1.77
C ASN A 274 -0.06 26.10 -2.15
N SER A 275 0.18 24.79 -2.17
CA SER A 275 -0.83 23.79 -2.51
C SER A 275 -2.07 23.84 -1.60
N MET A 276 -1.96 24.34 -0.37
CA MET A 276 -3.10 24.53 0.53
C MET A 276 -4.03 25.67 0.11
N MET A 277 -3.55 26.58 -0.74
CA MET A 277 -4.35 27.67 -1.30
C MET A 277 -5.02 27.29 -2.64
N LEU A 278 -4.85 26.05 -3.11
CA LEU A 278 -5.52 25.56 -4.29
C LEU A 278 -6.96 25.18 -3.95
N LEU A 279 -7.89 26.06 -4.29
CA LEU A 279 -9.32 25.80 -4.14
C LEU A 279 -9.86 25.09 -5.39
N HIS A 280 -10.63 24.03 -5.17
CA HIS A 280 -11.48 23.48 -6.22
C HIS A 280 -12.70 24.39 -6.40
N GLY A 281 -12.64 25.31 -7.36
CA GLY A 281 -13.67 26.33 -7.53
C GLY A 281 -14.92 25.84 -8.26
N GLU A 282 -14.75 25.16 -9.39
CA GLU A 282 -15.85 24.75 -10.27
C GLU A 282 -15.65 23.32 -10.79
N GLU A 283 -16.75 22.60 -10.99
CA GLU A 283 -16.78 21.25 -11.55
C GLU A 283 -17.88 21.18 -12.62
N PHE A 284 -17.59 20.54 -13.75
CA PHE A 284 -18.55 20.27 -14.80
C PHE A 284 -18.42 18.81 -15.25
N VAL A 285 -19.56 18.13 -15.38
CA VAL A 285 -19.63 16.72 -15.81
C VAL A 285 -20.60 16.61 -16.97
N GLN A 286 -20.13 16.03 -18.08
CA GLN A 286 -20.95 15.70 -19.23
C GLN A 286 -20.90 14.19 -19.47
N ILE A 287 -22.07 13.58 -19.58
CA ILE A 287 -22.21 12.13 -19.77
C ILE A 287 -22.64 11.87 -21.22
N HIS A 288 -21.82 11.13 -21.95
CA HIS A 288 -22.10 10.77 -23.35
C HIS A 288 -22.83 9.43 -23.50
N SER A 289 -22.69 8.54 -22.51
CA SER A 289 -23.30 7.22 -22.49
C SER A 289 -23.56 6.76 -21.05
N PRO A 290 -24.51 5.84 -20.82
CA PRO A 290 -24.71 5.25 -19.50
C PRO A 290 -23.41 4.71 -18.91
N ILE A 291 -23.18 5.00 -17.63
CA ILE A 291 -21.97 4.58 -16.92
C ILE A 291 -22.20 3.16 -16.38
N PRO A 292 -21.31 2.20 -16.67
CA PRO A 292 -21.46 0.85 -16.15
C PRO A 292 -21.26 0.81 -14.62
N THR A 293 -21.71 -0.28 -13.99
CA THR A 293 -21.58 -0.51 -12.54
C THR A 293 -20.21 -1.07 -12.14
N SER A 294 -19.41 -1.52 -13.11
CA SER A 294 -18.01 -1.92 -12.95
C SER A 294 -17.24 -1.72 -14.26
N GLY A 295 -15.93 -1.59 -14.17
CA GLY A 295 -15.07 -1.46 -15.35
C GLY A 295 -13.76 -0.72 -15.09
N ASN A 296 -13.12 -0.30 -16.18
CA ASN A 296 -11.89 0.47 -16.17
C ASN A 296 -12.06 1.73 -17.01
N PHE A 297 -12.02 2.90 -16.37
CA PHE A 297 -11.91 4.16 -17.11
C PHE A 297 -10.46 4.39 -17.52
N VAL A 298 -10.28 4.85 -18.76
CA VAL A 298 -9.03 5.46 -19.21
C VAL A 298 -9.20 6.97 -19.07
N CYS A 299 -8.52 7.54 -18.08
CA CYS A 299 -8.59 8.96 -17.76
C CYS A 299 -7.49 9.70 -18.50
N THR A 300 -7.88 10.62 -19.38
CA THR A 300 -6.99 11.56 -20.06
C THR A 300 -7.19 12.95 -19.47
N SER A 301 -6.10 13.68 -19.24
CA SER A 301 -6.17 15.04 -18.69
C SER A 301 -5.51 16.01 -19.65
N GLN A 302 -6.04 17.23 -19.70
CA GLN A 302 -5.49 18.33 -20.48
C GLN A 302 -5.81 19.66 -19.79
N VAL A 303 -4.96 20.66 -19.98
CA VAL A 303 -5.26 22.03 -19.56
C VAL A 303 -6.16 22.65 -20.63
N VAL A 304 -7.41 22.94 -20.27
CA VAL A 304 -8.39 23.53 -21.19
C VAL A 304 -8.20 25.04 -21.27
N ASP A 305 -8.04 25.71 -20.12
CA ASP A 305 -7.87 27.16 -20.07
C ASP A 305 -7.03 27.61 -18.87
N ILE A 306 -6.45 28.82 -18.98
CA ILE A 306 -5.72 29.52 -17.93
C ILE A 306 -6.15 30.99 -18.01
N ALA A 307 -6.78 31.48 -16.94
CA ALA A 307 -7.24 32.87 -16.84
C ALA A 307 -6.56 33.59 -15.68
N ASP A 308 -6.13 34.83 -15.91
CA ASP A 308 -5.73 35.76 -14.85
C ASP A 308 -6.98 36.50 -14.36
N LYS A 309 -7.36 36.25 -13.10
CA LYS A 309 -8.56 36.83 -12.47
C LYS A 309 -8.30 38.18 -11.80
N GLY A 310 -7.07 38.71 -11.84
CA GLY A 310 -6.72 39.99 -11.21
C GLY A 310 -6.94 40.02 -9.69
N LYS A 311 -7.03 41.23 -9.11
CA LYS A 311 -7.13 41.45 -7.64
C LYS A 311 -8.53 41.24 -7.04
N ALA A 312 -9.52 40.77 -7.81
CA ALA A 312 -10.93 40.75 -7.39
C ALA A 312 -11.46 39.39 -6.90
N SER A 313 -10.61 38.37 -6.77
CA SER A 313 -11.02 37.03 -6.36
C SER A 313 -10.45 36.68 -4.99
N ALA A 314 -11.30 36.75 -3.96
CA ALA A 314 -11.13 36.09 -2.67
C ALA A 314 -11.43 34.59 -2.76
#